data_AF-A0A4S2VL66-F1
#
_entry.id   AF-A0A4S2VL66-F1
#
_cell.length_a   1.000
_cell.length_b   1.000
_cell.length_c   1.000
_cell.angle_alpha   90.00
_cell.angle_beta   90.00
_cell.angle_gamma   90.00
#
_symmetry.space_group_name_H-M   'P 1'
#
loop_
_entity.id
_entity.type
_entity.pdbx_description
1 polymer ?
#
loop_
_entity_poly.entity_id
_entity_poly.type
_entity_poly.pdbx_seq_one_letter_code
_entity_poly.pdbx_strand_id
1 'polypeptide(L)'
;MDIDTVGVPGSMSGAEYSAALTRGRTYVGYRSAPTGAYAWKDLTNYRQTPGYPRNACGVSVKVADRVYVKVLTTSGAVFETSCTLTLTCTLGWAAVINP
;
A
#
# COMPACT_ATOMS: atom_id res chain seq x y z
N MET A 1 -4.21 -3.03 -13.61
CA MET A 1 -4.68 -2.19 -12.48
C MET A 1 -5.17 -3.15 -11.43
N ASP A 2 -4.99 -2.83 -10.17
CA ASP A 2 -5.30 -3.72 -9.05
C ASP A 2 -5.67 -2.90 -7.81
N ILE A 3 -6.49 -3.47 -6.92
CA ILE A 3 -6.84 -2.87 -5.63
C ILE A 3 -7.05 -3.98 -4.61
N ASP A 4 -6.49 -3.78 -3.42
CA ASP A 4 -6.66 -4.66 -2.27
C ASP A 4 -7.10 -3.84 -1.05
N THR A 5 -7.94 -4.42 -0.20
CA THR A 5 -8.60 -3.75 0.92
C THR A 5 -8.60 -4.63 2.15
N VAL A 6 -8.29 -4.05 3.30
CA VAL A 6 -8.39 -4.70 4.60
C VAL A 6 -9.14 -3.81 5.57
N GLY A 7 -10.18 -4.37 6.19
CA GLY A 7 -10.91 -3.70 7.27
C GLY A 7 -10.03 -3.50 8.50
N VAL A 8 -10.27 -2.43 9.24
CA VAL A 8 -9.58 -2.21 10.53
C VAL A 8 -10.19 -3.17 11.57
N PRO A 9 -9.40 -4.09 12.16
CA PRO A 9 -9.91 -5.03 13.16
C PRO A 9 -10.55 -4.29 14.34
N GLY A 10 -11.76 -4.70 14.72
CA GLY A 10 -12.50 -4.09 15.82
C GLY A 10 -13.14 -2.74 15.52
N SER A 11 -13.00 -2.20 14.30
CA SER A 11 -13.72 -0.99 13.90
C SER A 11 -15.19 -1.31 13.62
N MET A 12 -16.09 -0.73 14.40
CA MET A 12 -17.54 -0.74 14.09
C MET A 12 -17.94 0.33 13.07
N SER A 13 -17.03 1.26 12.72
CA SER A 13 -17.33 2.32 11.76
C SER A 13 -17.21 1.88 10.30
N GLY A 14 -16.72 0.67 10.05
CA GLY A 14 -16.35 0.22 8.70
C GLY A 14 -15.13 0.94 8.16
N ALA A 15 -14.21 1.35 9.04
CA ALA A 15 -12.93 1.91 8.64
C ALA A 15 -12.08 0.83 7.95
N GLU A 16 -11.34 1.22 6.93
CA GLU A 16 -10.50 0.30 6.17
C GLU A 16 -9.27 1.01 5.58
N TYR A 17 -8.26 0.20 5.30
CA TYR A 17 -7.11 0.58 4.51
C TYR A 17 -7.20 -0.10 3.15
N SER A 18 -6.77 0.60 2.11
CA SER A 18 -6.65 0.04 0.77
C SER A 18 -5.31 0.37 0.16
N ALA A 19 -4.82 -0.52 -0.69
CA ALA A 19 -3.73 -0.24 -1.60
C ALA A 19 -4.23 -0.38 -3.04
N ALA A 20 -3.83 0.56 -3.89
CA ALA A 20 -4.28 0.59 -5.29
C ALA A 20 -3.09 0.77 -6.23
N LEU A 21 -3.05 -0.02 -7.30
CA LEU A 21 -2.08 0.06 -8.38
C LEU A 21 -2.77 0.50 -9.66
N THR A 22 -2.42 1.67 -10.15
CA THR A 22 -2.95 2.21 -11.41
C THR A 22 -1.90 2.99 -12.17
N ARG A 23 -1.84 2.77 -13.50
CA ARG A 23 -0.91 3.46 -14.41
C ARG A 23 0.56 3.46 -13.90
N GLY A 24 1.00 2.32 -13.38
CA GLY A 24 2.35 2.13 -12.83
C GLY A 24 2.61 2.76 -11.45
N ARG A 25 1.59 3.37 -10.83
CA ARG A 25 1.69 3.98 -9.50
C ARG A 25 0.94 3.19 -8.44
N THR A 26 1.59 3.00 -7.30
CA THR A 26 0.98 2.41 -6.11
C THR A 26 0.63 3.49 -5.10
N TYR A 27 -0.58 3.39 -4.56
CA TYR A 27 -1.11 4.26 -3.52
C TYR A 27 -1.53 3.44 -2.31
N VAL A 28 -1.48 4.04 -1.13
CA VAL A 28 -2.15 3.54 0.07
C VAL A 28 -3.17 4.56 0.54
N GLY A 29 -4.31 4.11 1.01
CA GLY A 29 -5.40 4.97 1.41
C GLY A 29 -6.07 4.47 2.67
N TYR A 30 -6.68 5.41 3.38
CA TYR A 30 -7.53 5.15 4.52
C TYR A 30 -8.87 5.86 4.33
N ARG A 31 -9.94 5.23 4.78
CA ARG A 31 -11.24 5.87 5.00
C ARG A 31 -11.83 5.41 6.32
N SER A 32 -12.58 6.29 6.98
CA SER A 32 -13.19 6.02 8.28
C SER A 32 -14.56 5.34 8.21
N ALA A 33 -15.18 5.29 7.02
CA ALA A 33 -16.52 4.71 6.81
C ALA A 33 -16.69 4.13 5.37
N PRO A 34 -17.61 3.16 5.14
CA PRO A 34 -17.76 2.42 3.87
C PRO A 34 -18.11 3.24 2.63
N THR A 35 -18.55 4.49 2.79
CA THR A 35 -18.86 5.41 1.69
C THR A 35 -18.06 6.71 1.78
N GLY A 36 -17.16 6.81 2.76
CA GLY A 36 -16.27 7.96 2.92
C GLY A 36 -15.22 8.02 1.82
N ALA A 37 -14.79 9.24 1.51
CA ALA A 37 -13.67 9.47 0.60
C ALA A 37 -12.38 8.92 1.21
N TYR A 38 -11.53 8.36 0.35
CA TYR A 38 -10.20 7.91 0.72
C TYR A 38 -9.22 9.08 0.79
N ALA A 39 -8.43 9.11 1.86
CA ALA A 39 -7.21 9.90 1.91
C ALA A 39 -6.07 9.07 1.30
N TRP A 40 -5.79 9.28 0.01
CA TRP A 40 -4.73 8.55 -0.71
C TRP A 40 -3.34 9.18 -0.55
N LYS A 41 -2.34 8.33 -0.42
CA LYS A 41 -0.92 8.65 -0.36
C LYS A 41 -0.19 7.92 -1.48
N ASP A 42 0.55 8.66 -2.31
CA ASP A 42 1.40 8.10 -3.37
C ASP A 42 2.67 7.46 -2.76
N LEU A 43 2.91 6.18 -3.04
CA LEU A 43 4.06 5.40 -2.57
C LEU A 43 5.14 5.22 -3.64
N THR A 44 5.00 5.88 -4.80
CA THR A 44 6.01 5.89 -5.87
C THR A 44 6.94 7.10 -5.82
N ASN A 45 6.66 8.04 -4.91
CA ASN A 45 7.49 9.23 -4.75
C ASN A 45 8.85 8.85 -4.14
N TYR A 46 9.89 8.88 -4.96
CA TYR A 46 11.24 8.48 -4.57
C TYR A 46 11.81 9.25 -3.37
N ARG A 47 11.33 10.47 -3.08
CA ARG A 47 11.78 11.28 -1.94
C ARG A 47 11.23 10.80 -0.60
N GLN A 48 10.09 10.10 -0.62
CA GLN A 48 9.37 9.67 0.58
C GLN A 48 9.50 8.15 0.76
N THR A 49 9.43 7.43 -0.35
CA THR A 49 9.46 5.97 -0.43
C THR A 49 10.42 5.55 -1.55
N PRO A 50 11.74 5.71 -1.36
CA PRO A 50 12.73 5.35 -2.37
C PRO A 50 12.68 3.85 -2.71
N GLY A 51 13.16 3.47 -3.90
CA GLY A 51 13.31 2.06 -4.29
C GLY A 51 12.05 1.39 -4.87
N TYR A 52 11.00 2.15 -5.19
CA TYR A 52 9.79 1.58 -5.82
C TYR A 52 10.14 0.76 -7.07
N PRO A 53 9.66 -0.50 -7.19
CA PRO A 53 10.04 -1.35 -8.29
C PRO A 53 9.42 -0.90 -9.62
N ARG A 54 10.12 -1.19 -10.72
CA ARG A 54 9.54 -1.08 -12.06
C ARG A 54 8.59 -2.25 -12.32
N ASN A 55 7.64 -2.04 -13.22
CA ASN A 55 6.73 -3.10 -13.71
C ASN A 55 5.91 -3.79 -12.60
N ALA A 56 5.49 -3.03 -11.59
CA ALA A 56 4.46 -3.45 -10.64
C ALA A 56 3.21 -3.92 -11.39
N CYS A 57 2.72 -5.12 -11.09
CA CYS A 57 1.53 -5.71 -11.71
C CYS A 57 0.46 -6.15 -10.70
N GLY A 58 0.79 -6.30 -9.41
CA GLY A 58 -0.16 -6.57 -8.34
C GLY A 58 0.19 -5.80 -7.07
N VAL A 59 -0.79 -5.59 -6.21
CA VAL A 59 -0.63 -4.90 -4.93
C VAL A 59 -1.36 -5.65 -3.82
N SER A 60 -0.86 -5.58 -2.59
CA SER A 60 -1.61 -6.02 -1.42
C SER A 60 -1.37 -5.12 -0.22
N VAL A 61 -2.32 -5.12 0.71
CA VAL A 61 -2.27 -4.37 1.96
C VAL A 61 -2.49 -5.29 3.15
N LYS A 62 -1.70 -5.08 4.20
CA LYS A 62 -1.86 -5.74 5.51
C LYS A 62 -1.79 -4.70 6.60
N VAL A 63 -2.67 -4.82 7.59
CA VAL A 63 -2.67 -3.95 8.77
C VAL A 63 -2.31 -4.76 10.01
N ALA A 64 -1.41 -4.20 10.81
CA ALA A 64 -1.04 -4.66 12.15
C ALA A 64 -0.79 -3.42 13.03
N ASP A 65 0.39 -3.29 13.64
CA ASP A 65 0.88 -2.06 14.27
C ASP A 65 1.16 -0.94 13.25
N ARG A 66 1.35 -1.32 11.98
CA ARG A 66 1.58 -0.46 10.81
C ARG A 66 0.73 -0.90 9.64
N VAL A 67 0.68 -0.07 8.60
CA VAL A 67 0.11 -0.41 7.29
C VAL A 67 1.23 -0.86 6.39
N TYR A 68 1.24 -2.13 6.03
CA TYR A 68 2.23 -2.74 5.14
C TYR A 68 1.63 -2.83 3.74
N VAL A 69 2.40 -2.42 2.74
CA VAL A 69 2.01 -2.51 1.33
C VAL A 69 3.06 -3.30 0.59
N LYS A 70 2.60 -4.30 -0.18
CA LYS A 70 3.46 -5.09 -1.05
C LYS A 70 3.09 -4.86 -2.50
N VAL A 71 4.09 -4.95 -3.36
CA VAL A 71 3.93 -4.94 -4.81
C VAL A 71 4.59 -6.17 -5.40
N LEU A 72 3.85 -6.87 -6.26
CA LEU A 72 4.35 -7.93 -7.13
C LEU A 72 4.77 -7.31 -8.47
N THR A 73 5.95 -7.66 -8.97
CA THR A 73 6.40 -7.27 -10.32
C THR A 73 6.07 -8.34 -11.35
N THR A 74 6.05 -7.97 -12.63
CA THR A 74 5.86 -8.94 -13.73
C THR A 74 6.96 -10.02 -13.81
N SER A 75 8.12 -9.79 -13.19
CA SER A 75 9.19 -10.78 -13.10
C SER A 75 9.06 -11.72 -11.89
N GLY A 76 8.02 -11.55 -11.06
CA GLY A 76 7.79 -12.38 -9.87
C GLY A 76 8.48 -11.89 -8.60
N ALA A 77 9.19 -10.75 -8.63
CA ALA A 77 9.77 -10.16 -7.43
C ALA A 77 8.69 -9.48 -6.58
N VAL A 78 8.85 -9.52 -5.26
CA VAL A 78 7.95 -8.86 -4.32
C VAL A 78 8.72 -7.85 -3.51
N PHE A 79 8.20 -6.63 -3.46
CA PHE A 79 8.75 -5.53 -2.67
C PHE A 79 7.73 -5.13 -1.60
N GLU A 80 8.21 -4.73 -0.44
CA GLU A 80 7.39 -4.25 0.68
C GLU A 80 7.85 -2.87 1.15
N THR A 81 6.90 -2.04 1.55
CA THR A 81 7.12 -0.85 2.35
C THR A 81 6.07 -0.77 3.48
N SER A 82 6.23 0.17 4.42
CA SER A 82 5.23 0.39 5.45
C SER A 82 5.07 1.85 5.87
N CYS A 83 3.87 2.17 6.32
CA CYS A 83 3.47 3.45 6.85
C CYS A 83 2.92 3.32 8.27
N THR A 84 2.90 4.41 9.02
CA THR A 84 2.09 4.48 10.25
C THR A 84 0.60 4.31 9.93
N LEU A 85 -0.23 4.08 10.95
CA LEU A 85 -1.68 4.03 10.81
C LEU A 85 -2.29 5.35 10.29
N THR A 86 -1.57 6.46 10.43
CA THR A 86 -1.91 7.78 9.87
C THR A 86 -1.32 8.03 8.48
N LEU A 87 -0.79 7.00 7.82
CA LEU A 87 -0.20 7.04 6.47
C LEU A 87 1.06 7.92 6.33
N THR A 88 1.83 8.06 7.40
CA THR A 88 3.20 8.59 7.33
C THR A 88 4.15 7.46 6.93
N CYS A 89 4.69 7.55 5.71
CA CYS A 89 5.61 6.56 5.14
C CYS A 89 7.01 7.19 5.03
N THR A 90 7.98 6.60 5.72
CA THR A 90 9.38 7.07 5.73
C THR A 90 10.37 5.99 5.29
N LEU A 91 9.89 4.75 5.17
CA LEU A 91 10.70 3.63 4.73
C LEU A 91 10.62 3.52 3.21
N GLY A 92 11.75 3.19 2.60
CA GLY A 92 11.78 2.80 1.19
C GLY A 92 11.09 1.46 0.95
N TRP A 93 11.12 1.05 -0.31
CA TRP A 93 10.74 -0.28 -0.74
C TRP A 93 11.93 -1.23 -0.61
N ALA A 94 11.72 -2.36 0.04
CA ALA A 94 12.69 -3.43 0.18
C ALA A 94 12.21 -4.67 -0.58
N ALA A 95 13.10 -5.31 -1.34
CA ALA A 95 12.80 -6.61 -1.93
C ALA A 95 12.69 -7.66 -0.81
N VAL A 96 11.56 -8.36 -0.75
CA VAL A 96 11.30 -9.45 0.20
C VAL A 96 11.29 -10.81 -0.48
N ILE A 97 11.08 -10.84 -1.80
CA ILE A 97 11.28 -12.01 -2.66
C ILE A 97 11.98 -11.54 -3.93
N ASN A 98 13.09 -12.19 -4.30
CA ASN A 98 13.79 -11.97 -5.55
C ASN A 98 14.12 -13.34 -6.18
N PRO A 99 13.28 -13.83 -7.11
CA PRO A 99 13.45 -15.14 -7.74
C PRO A 99 14.62 -15.19 -8.73
#